data_AF-A0A9X1V672-F1
#
_entry.id   AF-A0A9X1V672-F1
#
_cell.length_a   1.000
_cell.length_b   1.000
_cell.length_c   1.000
_cell.angle_alpha   90.00
_cell.angle_beta   90.00
_cell.angle_gamma   90.00
#
_symmetry.space_group_name_H-M   'P 1'
#
loop_
_entity.id
_entity.type
_entity.pdbx_description
1 polymer ?
#
loop_
_entity_poly.entity_id
_entity_poly.type
_entity_poly.pdbx_seq_one_letter_code
_entity_poly.pdbx_strand_id
1 'polypeptide(L)'
;MRKIYILILIVTLQSCKSRIEKIQNSNTLKDCIINITSHINNCYEGSNQIEVDEKAQYNYESNVLTIYIGESVENYFQKWEIPLAKLDKNRIELNKEDFFIPSIKVNTKDNTQEITYYENGEFESNSNQHSYYLMDYCLEKKDEKEYFLESLKRAVALVQK
;
A
#
# COMPACT_ATOMS: atom_id res chain seq x y z
N MET A 1 27.20 -0.71 60.71
CA MET A 1 27.43 -0.93 59.26
C MET A 1 26.10 -1.21 58.58
N ARG A 2 25.50 -0.22 57.91
CA ARG A 2 24.21 -0.37 57.21
C ARG A 2 24.49 -0.73 55.75
N LYS A 3 24.03 -1.91 55.32
CA LYS A 3 24.08 -2.33 53.91
C LYS A 3 22.98 -1.58 53.14
N ILE A 4 23.38 -0.76 52.18
CA ILE A 4 22.48 -0.14 51.21
C ILE A 4 22.28 -1.16 50.09
N TYR A 5 21.05 -1.65 49.93
CA TYR A 5 20.66 -2.46 48.77
C TYR A 5 20.26 -1.50 47.65
N ILE A 6 21.10 -1.42 46.62
CA ILE A 6 20.76 -0.71 45.38
C ILE A 6 19.83 -1.62 44.58
N LEU A 7 18.55 -1.26 44.56
CA LEU A 7 17.55 -1.88 43.70
C LEU A 7 17.78 -1.34 42.28
N ILE A 8 18.38 -2.14 41.40
CA ILE A 8 18.51 -1.81 39.98
C ILE A 8 17.13 -2.04 39.34
N LEU A 9 16.37 -0.96 39.23
CA LEU A 9 15.13 -0.93 38.45
C LEU A 9 15.51 -0.98 36.97
N ILE A 10 15.55 -2.18 36.38
CA ILE A 10 15.64 -2.33 34.92
C ILE A 10 14.26 -1.93 34.38
N VAL A 11 14.10 -0.64 34.10
CA VAL A 11 13.00 -0.13 33.28
C VAL A 11 13.23 -0.68 31.88
N THR A 12 12.55 -1.78 31.54
CA THR A 12 12.45 -2.21 30.15
C THR A 12 11.69 -1.12 29.42
N LEU A 13 12.43 -0.19 28.80
CA LEU A 13 11.96 0.72 27.77
C LEU A 13 11.50 -0.14 26.59
N GLN A 14 10.31 -0.70 26.70
CA GLN A 14 9.59 -1.24 25.56
C GLN A 14 9.17 -0.01 24.75
N SER A 15 10.13 0.47 23.96
CA SER A 15 9.99 1.60 23.05
C SER A 15 8.65 1.46 22.32
N CYS A 16 7.74 2.40 22.60
CA CYS A 16 6.55 2.61 21.78
C CYS A 16 7.02 3.09 20.40
N LYS A 17 7.48 2.15 19.56
CA LYS A 17 7.77 2.45 18.16
C LYS A 17 6.51 2.98 17.51
N SER A 18 6.65 4.07 16.75
CA SER A 18 5.55 4.62 15.97
C SER A 18 5.00 3.54 15.01
N ARG A 19 3.74 3.67 14.57
CA ARG A 19 3.18 2.71 13.60
C ARG A 19 3.99 2.70 12.30
N ILE A 20 4.52 3.86 11.89
CA ILE A 20 5.44 3.99 10.74
C ILE A 20 6.70 3.15 10.97
N GLU A 21 7.37 3.29 12.12
CA GLU A 21 8.55 2.48 12.43
C GLU A 21 8.25 0.99 12.47
N LYS A 22 7.07 0.58 12.93
CA LYS A 22 6.64 -0.83 12.90
C LYS A 22 6.51 -1.34 11.46
N ILE A 23 5.92 -0.54 10.56
CA ILE A 23 5.79 -0.87 9.14
C ILE A 23 7.17 -0.97 8.49
N GLN A 24 8.01 0.05 8.65
CA GLN A 24 9.36 0.11 8.04
C GLN A 24 10.25 -1.07 8.46
N ASN A 25 10.10 -1.53 9.70
CA ASN A 25 10.84 -2.66 10.25
C ASN A 25 10.12 -4.02 10.11
N SER A 26 8.91 -4.06 9.54
CA SER A 26 8.14 -5.30 9.41
C SER A 26 8.88 -6.32 8.55
N ASN A 27 8.97 -7.57 8.98
CA ASN A 27 9.48 -8.67 8.15
C ASN A 27 8.36 -9.52 7.54
N THR A 28 7.11 -9.12 7.76
CA THR A 28 5.93 -9.87 7.33
C THR A 28 5.30 -9.17 6.13
N LEU A 29 5.43 -9.77 4.94
CA LEU A 29 4.78 -9.26 3.74
C LEU A 29 3.26 -9.14 3.94
N LYS A 30 2.65 -10.14 4.56
CA LYS A 30 1.21 -10.19 4.86
C LYS A 30 0.72 -8.95 5.61
N ASP A 31 1.46 -8.46 6.61
CA ASP A 31 1.03 -7.29 7.39
C ASP A 31 1.05 -6.01 6.53
N CYS A 32 2.06 -5.86 5.67
CA CYS A 32 2.16 -4.74 4.73
C CYS A 32 1.03 -4.80 3.69
N ILE A 33 0.78 -5.98 3.12
CA ILE A 33 -0.31 -6.19 2.15
C ILE A 33 -1.67 -5.90 2.78
N ILE A 34 -1.92 -6.37 4.01
CA ILE A 34 -3.18 -6.08 4.73
C ILE A 34 -3.38 -4.58 4.88
N ASN A 35 -2.35 -3.82 5.28
CA ASN A 35 -2.49 -2.36 5.39
C ASN A 35 -2.86 -1.71 4.05
N ILE A 36 -2.28 -2.18 2.93
CA ILE A 36 -2.57 -1.66 1.58
C ILE A 36 -3.99 -2.02 1.16
N THR A 37 -4.34 -3.31 1.18
CA THR A 37 -5.64 -3.78 0.68
C THR A 37 -6.78 -3.32 1.57
N SER A 38 -6.59 -3.26 2.90
CA SER A 38 -7.62 -2.73 3.81
C SER A 38 -7.80 -1.23 3.68
N HIS A 39 -6.80 -0.48 3.24
CA HIS A 39 -6.99 0.94 2.94
C HIS A 39 -7.90 1.11 1.73
N ILE A 40 -7.57 0.45 0.61
CA ILE A 40 -8.34 0.52 -0.65
C ILE A 40 -9.75 -0.02 -0.43
N ASN A 41 -9.90 -1.21 0.18
CA ASN A 41 -11.22 -1.83 0.32
C ASN A 41 -12.18 -1.11 1.30
N ASN A 42 -11.68 -0.18 2.12
CA ASN A 42 -12.50 0.62 3.03
C ASN A 42 -12.67 2.07 2.53
N CYS A 43 -12.17 2.38 1.35
CA CYS A 43 -12.23 3.69 0.70
C CYS A 43 -13.51 3.75 -0.15
N TYR A 44 -14.64 4.21 0.43
CA TYR A 44 -15.92 4.30 -0.29
C TYR A 44 -16.76 5.51 0.15
N GLU A 45 -17.46 6.15 -0.79
CA GLU A 45 -18.33 7.31 -0.55
C GLU A 45 -19.72 6.87 -0.08
N GLY A 46 -19.78 6.16 1.06
CA GLY A 46 -21.02 5.76 1.72
C GLY A 46 -21.43 4.29 1.55
N SER A 47 -21.70 3.81 0.32
CA SER A 47 -22.31 2.48 0.11
C SER A 47 -21.61 1.63 -0.97
N ASN A 48 -20.33 1.27 -0.78
CA ASN A 48 -19.52 0.35 -1.62
C ASN A 48 -20.15 -0.01 -2.99
N GLN A 49 -20.21 0.97 -3.89
CA GLN A 49 -20.89 0.87 -5.17
C GLN A 49 -19.96 0.23 -6.19
N ILE A 50 -20.44 -0.85 -6.79
CA ILE A 50 -19.69 -1.71 -7.72
C ILE A 50 -19.10 -0.92 -8.92
N GLU A 51 -19.74 0.18 -9.30
CA GLU A 51 -19.42 0.98 -10.50
C GLU A 51 -18.37 2.06 -10.27
N VAL A 52 -18.05 2.38 -9.01
CA VAL A 52 -17.15 3.52 -8.69
C VAL A 52 -16.13 3.20 -7.61
N ASP A 53 -16.43 2.31 -6.66
CA ASP A 53 -15.54 2.06 -5.53
C ASP A 53 -14.46 1.04 -5.89
N GLU A 54 -13.21 1.44 -5.66
CA GLU A 54 -12.05 0.62 -5.92
C GLU A 54 -11.90 -0.48 -4.87
N LYS A 55 -11.47 -1.65 -5.32
CA LYS A 55 -11.13 -2.79 -4.48
C LYS A 55 -9.73 -3.27 -4.82
N ALA A 56 -9.11 -3.95 -3.87
CA ALA A 56 -7.79 -4.52 -4.00
C ALA A 56 -7.70 -5.96 -3.50
N GLN A 57 -6.94 -6.76 -4.24
CA GLN A 57 -6.57 -8.13 -3.91
C GLN A 57 -5.08 -8.34 -4.18
N TYR A 58 -4.45 -9.19 -3.37
CA TYR A 58 -3.04 -9.57 -3.57
C TYR A 58 -2.91 -11.07 -3.78
N ASN A 59 -2.20 -11.46 -4.84
CA ASN A 59 -1.81 -12.85 -5.07
C ASN A 59 -0.40 -13.08 -4.51
N TYR A 60 -0.29 -13.92 -3.48
CA TYR A 60 0.99 -14.23 -2.83
C TYR A 60 1.92 -15.14 -3.65
N GLU A 61 1.38 -15.90 -4.61
CA GLU A 61 2.17 -16.78 -5.47
C GLU A 61 2.86 -15.97 -6.57
N SER A 62 2.11 -15.08 -7.25
CA SER A 62 2.62 -14.24 -8.34
C SER A 62 3.19 -12.90 -7.86
N ASN A 63 2.97 -12.53 -6.61
CA ASN A 63 3.33 -11.22 -6.02
C ASN A 63 2.74 -10.01 -6.79
N VAL A 64 1.50 -10.16 -7.25
CA VAL A 64 0.76 -9.12 -7.97
C VAL A 64 -0.30 -8.51 -7.04
N LEU A 65 -0.24 -7.18 -6.89
CA LEU A 65 -1.32 -6.38 -6.32
C LEU A 65 -2.28 -6.02 -7.46
N THR A 66 -3.53 -6.43 -7.32
CA THR A 66 -4.60 -6.10 -8.27
C THR A 66 -5.48 -5.03 -7.64
N ILE A 67 -5.69 -3.92 -8.35
CA ILE A 67 -6.68 -2.89 -8.02
C ILE A 67 -7.76 -2.95 -9.10
N TYR A 68 -9.04 -2.90 -8.74
CA TYR A 68 -10.13 -3.02 -9.70
C TYR A 68 -11.38 -2.28 -9.27
N ILE A 69 -12.20 -1.89 -10.24
CA ILE A 69 -13.56 -1.38 -10.06
C ILE A 69 -14.51 -2.42 -10.67
N GLY A 70 -15.41 -2.96 -9.86
CA GLY A 70 -16.35 -4.00 -10.27
C GLY A 70 -16.75 -4.98 -9.17
N GLU A 71 -17.38 -6.07 -9.59
CA GLU A 71 -17.91 -7.10 -8.68
C GLU A 71 -16.78 -7.94 -8.07
N SER A 72 -15.83 -8.37 -8.90
CA SER A 72 -14.67 -9.19 -8.50
C SER A 72 -13.46 -8.97 -9.42
N VAL A 73 -12.34 -9.62 -9.12
CA VAL A 73 -11.13 -9.61 -9.97
C VAL A 73 -11.37 -10.25 -11.34
N GLU A 74 -12.39 -11.11 -11.45
CA GLU A 74 -12.82 -11.78 -12.68
C GLU A 74 -13.97 -11.06 -13.39
N ASN A 75 -14.76 -10.25 -12.66
CA ASN A 75 -15.86 -9.46 -13.21
C ASN A 75 -15.68 -7.98 -12.85
N TYR A 76 -15.00 -7.24 -13.73
CA TYR A 76 -14.59 -5.84 -13.52
C TYR A 76 -14.89 -4.95 -14.72
N PHE A 77 -15.08 -3.66 -14.44
CA PHE A 77 -15.07 -2.60 -15.45
C PHE A 77 -13.64 -2.15 -15.74
N GLN A 78 -12.82 -1.98 -14.71
CA GLN A 78 -11.42 -1.57 -14.81
C GLN A 78 -10.56 -2.40 -13.85
N LYS A 79 -9.36 -2.79 -14.28
CA LYS A 79 -8.41 -3.55 -13.46
C LYS A 79 -6.97 -3.19 -13.78
N TRP A 80 -6.16 -3.00 -12.74
CA TRP A 80 -4.72 -2.83 -12.82
C TRP A 80 -4.03 -3.99 -12.11
N GLU A 81 -3.12 -4.67 -12.82
CA GLU A 81 -2.25 -5.70 -12.26
C GLU A 81 -0.85 -5.11 -12.07
N ILE A 82 -0.43 -4.98 -10.80
CA ILE A 82 0.79 -4.30 -10.39
C ILE A 82 1.76 -5.32 -9.78
N PRO A 83 2.75 -5.82 -10.56
CA PRO A 83 3.72 -6.79 -10.06
C PRO A 83 4.74 -6.12 -9.13
N LEU A 84 4.65 -6.37 -7.82
CA LEU A 84 5.48 -5.67 -6.82
C LEU A 84 6.99 -5.92 -7.01
N ALA A 85 7.38 -7.09 -7.53
CA ALA A 85 8.76 -7.42 -7.83
C ALA A 85 9.40 -6.48 -8.88
N LYS A 86 8.58 -5.92 -9.77
CA LYS A 86 8.99 -5.07 -10.89
C LYS A 86 9.02 -3.59 -10.56
N LEU A 87 8.44 -3.17 -9.43
CA LEU A 87 8.44 -1.77 -9.00
C LEU A 87 9.81 -1.30 -8.51
N ASP A 88 10.13 -0.03 -8.68
CA ASP A 88 11.27 0.61 -8.03
C ASP A 88 10.82 1.21 -6.69
N LYS A 89 11.23 0.59 -5.58
CA LYS A 89 10.87 1.03 -4.22
C LYS A 89 11.26 2.48 -3.92
N ASN A 90 12.29 3.01 -4.59
CA ASN A 90 12.79 4.36 -4.36
C ASN A 90 11.99 5.41 -5.16
N ARG A 91 11.19 4.97 -6.14
CA ARG A 91 10.31 5.80 -6.98
C ARG A 91 8.84 5.55 -6.66
N ILE A 92 8.56 5.30 -5.38
CA ILE A 92 7.22 5.26 -4.80
C ILE A 92 7.05 6.53 -3.98
N GLU A 93 6.26 7.45 -4.49
CA GLU A 93 6.23 8.83 -4.02
C GLU A 93 4.79 9.30 -3.82
N LEU A 94 4.58 10.10 -2.78
CA LEU A 94 3.34 10.81 -2.56
C LEU A 94 3.39 12.12 -3.34
N ASN A 95 2.60 12.22 -4.41
CA ASN A 95 2.43 13.46 -5.13
C ASN A 95 1.43 14.36 -4.38
N LYS A 96 1.91 15.53 -3.96
CA LYS A 96 1.17 16.57 -3.24
C LYS A 96 1.15 17.83 -4.09
N GLU A 97 0.54 17.79 -5.27
CA GLU A 97 0.33 19.03 -6.01
C GLU A 97 -0.87 19.76 -5.40
N ASP A 98 -0.68 21.02 -4.99
CA ASP A 98 -1.65 21.84 -4.23
C ASP A 98 -3.03 22.02 -4.91
N PHE A 99 -3.17 21.64 -6.17
CA PHE A 99 -4.40 21.74 -6.98
C PHE A 99 -5.01 20.40 -7.40
N PHE A 100 -4.34 19.28 -7.13
CA PHE A 100 -4.79 17.95 -7.55
C PHE A 100 -5.09 17.05 -6.35
N ILE A 101 -5.93 16.05 -6.58
CA ILE A 101 -6.17 14.97 -5.62
C ILE A 101 -4.80 14.32 -5.32
N PRO A 102 -4.36 14.27 -4.06
CA PRO A 102 -3.08 13.66 -3.71
C PRO A 102 -3.05 12.23 -4.21
N SER A 103 -1.90 11.78 -4.70
CA SER A 103 -1.79 10.42 -5.24
C SER A 103 -0.48 9.76 -4.84
N ILE A 104 -0.49 8.44 -4.79
CA ILE A 104 0.73 7.66 -4.64
C ILE A 104 1.11 7.12 -6.00
N LYS A 105 2.20 7.65 -6.52
CA LYS A 105 2.76 7.27 -7.80
C LYS A 105 3.77 6.14 -7.59
N VAL A 106 3.60 5.06 -8.33
CA VAL A 106 4.57 3.98 -8.44
C VAL A 106 5.18 3.96 -9.83
N ASN A 107 6.45 3.56 -9.92
CA ASN A 107 7.16 3.37 -11.18
C ASN A 107 7.82 1.99 -11.19
N THR A 108 7.96 1.39 -12.37
CA THR A 108 8.72 0.16 -12.58
C THR A 108 10.22 0.42 -12.62
N LYS A 109 11.01 -0.62 -12.36
CA LYS A 109 12.46 -0.62 -12.58
C LYS A 109 12.74 -0.37 -14.05
N ASP A 110 13.73 0.47 -14.31
CA ASP A 110 14.23 0.80 -15.65
C ASP A 110 13.15 1.30 -16.64
N ASN A 111 12.01 1.78 -16.11
CA ASN A 111 10.86 2.25 -16.90
C ASN A 111 10.25 1.19 -17.83
N THR A 112 10.35 -0.09 -17.47
CA THR A 112 9.75 -1.23 -18.18
C THR A 112 8.21 -1.21 -18.10
N GLN A 113 7.51 -1.58 -19.16
CA GLN A 113 6.03 -1.59 -19.19
C GLN A 113 5.47 -2.89 -18.59
N GLU A 114 5.46 -2.99 -17.27
CA GLU A 114 5.11 -4.23 -16.53
C GLU A 114 3.80 -4.12 -15.74
N ILE A 115 3.20 -2.93 -15.64
CA ILE A 115 1.89 -2.75 -15.02
C ILE A 115 0.84 -2.89 -16.11
N THR A 116 -0.06 -3.86 -15.96
CA THR A 116 -1.07 -4.17 -16.97
C THR A 116 -2.40 -3.54 -16.61
N TYR A 117 -3.04 -2.89 -17.57
CA TYR A 117 -4.38 -2.34 -17.46
C TYR A 117 -5.35 -3.13 -18.34
N TYR A 118 -6.52 -3.40 -17.77
CA TYR A 118 -7.64 -4.06 -18.42
C TYR A 118 -8.90 -3.23 -18.27
N GLU A 119 -9.76 -3.29 -19.28
CA GLU A 119 -11.06 -2.64 -19.30
C GLU A 119 -12.11 -3.62 -19.83
N ASN A 120 -13.26 -3.71 -19.17
CA ASN A 120 -14.36 -4.60 -19.53
C ASN A 120 -13.96 -6.06 -19.81
N GLY A 121 -13.03 -6.60 -19.02
CA GLY A 121 -12.52 -7.97 -19.17
C GLY A 121 -11.43 -8.16 -20.23
N GLU A 122 -11.06 -7.11 -20.97
CA GLU A 122 -10.07 -7.18 -22.05
C GLU A 122 -8.75 -6.49 -21.67
N PHE A 123 -7.66 -6.97 -22.25
CA PHE A 123 -6.34 -6.31 -22.11
C PHE A 123 -6.34 -5.03 -22.93
N GLU A 124 -5.93 -3.92 -22.31
CA GLU A 124 -5.87 -2.61 -22.96
C GLU A 124 -4.42 -2.16 -23.20
N SER A 125 -3.61 -2.15 -22.15
CA SER A 125 -2.25 -1.62 -22.25
C SER A 125 -1.33 -2.09 -21.14
N ASN A 126 -0.03 -1.86 -21.38
CA ASN A 126 0.99 -1.91 -20.33
C ASN A 126 1.57 -0.51 -20.10
N SER A 127 1.89 -0.21 -18.85
CA SER A 127 2.50 1.04 -18.42
C SER A 127 3.71 0.77 -17.52
N ASN A 128 4.61 1.75 -17.44
CA ASN A 128 5.73 1.76 -16.51
C ASN A 128 5.41 2.50 -15.20
N GLN A 129 4.22 3.08 -15.09
CA GLN A 129 3.78 3.84 -13.93
C GLN A 129 2.29 3.63 -13.67
N HIS A 130 1.89 3.76 -12.41
CA HIS A 130 0.50 3.84 -11.99
C HIS A 130 0.38 4.86 -10.86
N SER A 131 -0.72 5.60 -10.83
CA SER A 131 -1.03 6.58 -9.78
C SER A 131 -2.30 6.13 -9.09
N TYR A 132 -2.19 5.84 -7.79
CA TYR A 132 -3.34 5.61 -6.93
C TYR A 132 -3.80 6.93 -6.33
N TYR A 133 -5.00 7.39 -6.68
CA TYR A 133 -5.53 8.66 -6.18
C TYR A 133 -6.09 8.47 -4.77
N LEU A 134 -5.60 9.27 -3.83
CA LEU A 134 -6.01 9.24 -2.43
C LEU A 134 -7.21 10.17 -2.26
N MET A 135 -8.40 9.62 -2.48
CA MET A 135 -9.65 10.36 -2.32
C MET A 135 -9.85 10.82 -0.87
N ASP A 136 -10.43 12.01 -0.68
CA ASP A 136 -10.56 12.63 0.65
C ASP A 136 -11.39 11.77 1.63
N TYR A 137 -12.43 11.09 1.13
CA TYR A 137 -13.25 10.17 1.92
C TYR A 137 -12.51 8.89 2.36
N CYS A 138 -11.27 8.69 1.91
CA CYS A 138 -10.41 7.56 2.28
C CYS A 138 -9.30 7.95 3.26
N LEU A 139 -9.24 9.23 3.62
CA LEU A 139 -8.20 9.82 4.45
C LEU A 139 -8.80 10.36 5.77
N GLU A 140 -9.75 9.64 6.36
CA GLU A 140 -10.44 10.06 7.57
C GLU A 140 -9.50 10.18 8.78
N LYS A 141 -8.43 9.37 8.84
CA LYS A 141 -7.48 9.41 9.97
C LYS A 141 -6.16 10.08 9.60
N LYS A 142 -5.64 10.82 10.58
CA LYS A 142 -4.30 11.37 10.55
C LYS A 142 -3.28 10.26 10.27
N ASP A 143 -2.38 10.53 9.32
CA ASP A 143 -1.26 9.66 8.90
C ASP A 143 -1.64 8.40 8.07
N GLU A 144 -2.90 8.21 7.65
CA GLU A 144 -3.29 7.02 6.85
C GLU A 144 -2.56 6.93 5.50
N LYS A 145 -2.36 8.07 4.82
CA LYS A 145 -1.57 8.15 3.58
C LYS A 145 -0.11 7.76 3.77
N GLU A 146 0.51 8.18 4.87
CA GLU A 146 1.87 7.77 5.22
C GLU A 146 1.94 6.26 5.55
N TYR A 147 0.93 5.70 6.23
CA TYR A 147 0.88 4.25 6.49
C TYR A 147 0.73 3.44 5.21
N PHE A 148 -0.10 3.89 4.27
CA PHE A 148 -0.24 3.25 2.98
C PHE A 148 1.08 3.30 2.19
N LEU A 149 1.67 4.49 2.06
CA LEU A 149 2.93 4.72 1.34
C LEU A 149 4.05 3.81 1.88
N GLU A 150 4.25 3.82 3.19
CA GLU A 150 5.34 3.05 3.82
C GLU A 150 5.06 1.54 3.79
N SER A 151 3.78 1.12 3.83
CA SER A 151 3.41 -0.28 3.65
C SER A 151 3.70 -0.75 2.23
N LEU A 152 3.41 0.06 1.23
CA LEU A 152 3.69 -0.24 -0.18
C LEU A 152 5.19 -0.34 -0.44
N LYS A 153 5.97 0.66 0.01
CA LYS A 153 7.44 0.60 -0.06
C LYS A 153 8.01 -0.64 0.61
N ARG A 154 7.51 -0.99 1.80
CA ARG A 154 8.00 -2.16 2.53
C ARG A 154 7.61 -3.46 1.83
N ALA A 155 6.38 -3.58 1.33
CA ALA A 155 5.93 -4.76 0.59
C ALA A 155 6.82 -5.01 -0.64
N VAL A 156 7.07 -3.97 -1.43
CA VAL A 156 7.99 -4.02 -2.59
C VAL A 156 9.38 -4.46 -2.15
N ALA A 157 9.92 -3.89 -1.07
CA ALA A 157 11.23 -4.28 -0.55
C ALA A 157 11.29 -5.72 -0.05
N LEU A 158 10.19 -6.29 0.48
CA LEU A 158 10.13 -7.67 0.97
C LEU A 158 10.00 -8.68 -0.18
N VAL A 159 9.26 -8.35 -1.23
CA VAL A 159 9.11 -9.20 -2.44
C VAL A 159 10.42 -9.29 -3.23
N GLN A 160 11.27 -8.27 -3.14
CA GLN A 160 12.53 -8.16 -3.91
C GLN A 160 13.76 -8.74 -3.19
N LYS A 161 13.60 -9.27 -1.98
CA LYS A 161 14.67 -9.96 -1.25
C LYS A 161 14.82 -11.38 -1.75
#